data_AF-A0A942E8Z2-F1
#
_entry.id   AF-A0A942E8Z2-F1
#
_cell.length_a   1.000
_cell.length_b   1.000
_cell.length_c   1.000
_cell.angle_alpha   90.00
_cell.angle_beta   90.00
_cell.angle_gamma   90.00
#
_symmetry.space_group_name_H-M   'P 1'
#
loop_
_entity.id
_entity.type
_entity.pdbx_description
1 polymer ?
#
loop_
_entity_poly.entity_id
_entity_poly.type
_entity_poly.pdbx_seq_one_letter_code
_entity_poly.pdbx_strand_id
1 'polypeptide(L)' 'ADTAFGDGTPEMREFIADSILVRLQQQGVAATDVEEWGDLVRAFVTNPDGTQSMQLFTPGLLQPVTL' A
#
# COMPACT_ATOMS: atom_id res chain seq x y z
N ALA A 1 9.13 14.47 -7.99
CA ALA A 1 8.98 13.02 -8.11
C ALA A 1 7.49 12.76 -8.06
N ASP A 2 6.94 11.99 -8.99
CA ASP A 2 5.55 11.55 -8.92
C ASP A 2 5.51 10.46 -7.86
N THR A 3 5.07 10.82 -6.65
CA THR A 3 5.09 9.94 -5.48
C THR A 3 3.81 9.13 -5.43
N ALA A 4 3.86 7.90 -4.90
CA ALA A 4 2.69 7.01 -4.90
C ALA A 4 1.48 7.62 -4.17
N PHE A 5 1.71 8.47 -3.16
CA PHE A 5 0.65 9.16 -2.40
C PHE A 5 0.48 10.65 -2.78
N GLY A 6 1.26 11.15 -3.73
CA GLY A 6 1.24 12.56 -4.15
C GLY A 6 1.96 13.53 -3.19
N ASP A 7 1.97 14.81 -3.54
CA ASP A 7 2.72 15.88 -2.84
C ASP A 7 1.89 16.68 -1.82
N GLY A 8 0.70 16.20 -1.45
CA GLY A 8 -0.21 16.83 -0.50
C GLY A 8 0.31 16.95 0.94
N THR A 9 -0.51 17.54 1.82
CA THR A 9 -0.19 17.69 3.25
C THR A 9 -0.08 16.32 3.95
N PRO A 10 0.58 16.23 5.12
CA PRO A 10 0.66 14.97 5.88
C PRO A 10 -0.71 14.33 6.12
N GLU A 11 -1.72 15.12 6.47
CA GLU A 11 -3.09 14.64 6.71
C GLU A 11 -3.73 14.07 5.45
N MET A 12 -3.45 14.66 4.28
CA MET A 12 -3.91 14.12 2.99
C MET A 12 -3.23 12.78 2.68
N ARG A 13 -1.94 12.63 3.01
CA ARG A 13 -1.20 11.38 2.79
C ARG A 13 -1.68 10.26 3.70
N GLU A 14 -1.96 10.56 4.97
CA GLU A 14 -2.57 9.60 5.90
C GLU A 14 -3.94 9.13 5.37
N PHE A 15 -4.80 10.04 4.92
CA PHE A 15 -6.07 9.69 4.32
C PHE A 15 -5.92 8.81 3.06
N ILE A 16 -4.92 9.08 2.22
CA ILE A 16 -4.61 8.28 1.04
C ILE A 16 -4.12 6.88 1.43
N ALA A 17 -3.21 6.79 2.42
CA ALA A 17 -2.72 5.53 2.95
C ALA A 17 -3.87 4.66 3.49
N ASP A 18 -4.76 5.22 4.31
CA ASP A 18 -5.95 4.53 4.84
C ASP A 18 -6.85 4.02 3.72
N SER A 19 -7.08 4.85 2.69
CA SER A 19 -7.88 4.49 1.52
C SER A 19 -7.26 3.33 0.74
N ILE A 20 -5.94 3.34 0.54
CA ILE A 20 -5.22 2.27 -0.16
C ILE A 20 -5.25 0.97 0.67
N LEU A 21 -5.03 1.05 1.97
CA LEU A 21 -5.11 -0.09 2.89
C LEU A 21 -6.47 -0.79 2.79
N VAL A 22 -7.57 -0.02 2.87
CA VAL A 22 -8.93 -0.56 2.73
C VAL A 22 -9.13 -1.22 1.36
N ARG A 23 -8.62 -0.62 0.28
CA ARG A 23 -8.78 -1.18 -1.07
C ARG A 23 -7.99 -2.49 -1.25
N LEU A 24 -6.79 -2.59 -0.69
CA LEU A 24 -6.01 -3.84 -0.68
C LEU A 24 -6.76 -4.95 0.08
N GLN A 25 -7.31 -4.62 1.25
CA GLN A 25 -8.12 -5.55 2.03
C GLN A 25 -9.38 -6.01 1.29
N GLN A 26 -10.05 -5.11 0.57
CA GLN A 26 -11.20 -5.45 -0.30
C GLN A 26 -10.81 -6.37 -1.46
N GLN A 27 -9.56 -6.30 -1.93
CA GLN A 27 -9.02 -7.21 -2.95
C GLN A 27 -8.56 -8.56 -2.36
N GLY A 28 -8.71 -8.78 -1.05
CA GLY A 28 -8.32 -10.01 -0.38
C GLY A 28 -6.86 -10.05 0.09
N VAL A 29 -6.15 -8.92 0.01
CA VAL A 29 -4.80 -8.80 0.57
C VAL A 29 -4.91 -8.53 2.06
N ALA A 30 -4.33 -9.39 2.89
CA ALA A 30 -4.30 -9.22 4.36
C ALA A 30 -3.29 -8.16 4.80
N ALA A 31 -3.40 -6.95 4.24
CA ALA A 31 -2.54 -5.81 4.57
C ALA A 31 -2.92 -5.22 5.93
N THR A 32 -1.91 -4.94 6.77
CA THR A 32 -2.05 -4.29 8.07
C THR A 32 -1.66 -2.82 8.06
N ASP A 33 -0.79 -2.44 7.12
CA ASP A 33 -0.31 -1.08 6.95
C ASP A 33 0.20 -0.88 5.52
N VAL A 34 0.28 0.37 5.07
CA VAL A 34 0.85 0.75 3.77
C VAL A 34 1.71 1.99 3.88
N GLU A 35 2.77 2.04 3.09
CA GLU A 35 3.64 3.19 3.01
C GLU A 35 4.08 3.47 1.57
N GLU A 36 4.60 4.67 1.37
CA GLU A 36 5.18 5.08 0.10
C GLU A 36 6.57 4.46 -0.07
N TRP A 37 6.79 3.80 -1.21
CA TRP A 37 8.06 3.22 -1.59
C TRP A 37 8.43 3.72 -2.99
N GLY A 38 8.93 4.95 -3.05
CA GLY A 38 9.19 5.64 -4.32
C GLY A 38 7.89 5.91 -5.08
N ASP A 39 7.76 5.34 -6.27
CA ASP A 39 6.56 5.40 -7.11
C ASP A 39 5.58 4.25 -6.84
N LEU A 40 5.88 3.38 -5.86
CA LEU A 40 5.06 2.22 -5.49
C LEU A 40 4.45 2.37 -4.10
N VAL A 41 3.43 1.56 -3.85
CA VAL A 41 2.88 1.33 -2.51
C VAL A 41 3.52 0.07 -1.96
N ARG A 42 4.14 0.14 -0.78
CA ARG A 42 4.56 -1.04 -0.02
C ARG A 42 3.50 -1.36 1.01
N ALA A 43 2.95 -2.56 0.95
CA ALA A 43 2.01 -3.07 1.93
C ALA A 43 2.67 -4.10 2.84
N PHE A 44 2.36 -4.03 4.12
CA PHE A 44 2.75 -5.04 5.10
C PHE A 44 1.63 -6.08 5.20
N VAL A 45 1.88 -7.29 4.70
CA VAL A 45 0.87 -8.34 4.56
C VAL A 45 1.10 -9.41 5.63
N THR A 46 0.07 -9.70 6.42
CA THR A 46 0.08 -10.83 7.35
C THR A 46 -0.23 -12.12 6.60
N ASN A 47 0.72 -13.05 6.59
CA ASN A 47 0.58 -14.36 6.01
C ASN A 47 -0.26 -15.29 6.90
N PRO A 48 -0.79 -16.40 6.36
CA PRO A 48 -1.60 -17.36 7.13
C PRO A 48 -0.88 -18.00 8.33
N ASP A 49 0.45 -18.03 8.30
CA ASP A 49 1.29 -18.54 9.40
C ASP A 49 1.56 -17.48 10.50
N GLY A 50 0.97 -16.28 10.37
CA GLY A 50 1.16 -15.16 11.28
C GLY A 50 2.42 -14.35 11.03
N THR A 51 3.26 -14.72 10.05
CA THR A 51 4.41 -13.91 9.66
C THR A 51 3.98 -12.69 8.86
N GLN A 52 4.81 -11.65 8.81
CA GLN A 52 4.57 -10.48 7.97
C GLN A 52 5.52 -10.50 6.78
N SER A 53 4.99 -10.29 5.58
CA SER A 53 5.76 -10.06 4.36
C SER A 53 5.51 -8.66 3.82
N MET A 54 6.46 -8.15 3.03
CA MET A 54 6.29 -6.88 2.32
C MET A 54 5.94 -7.19 0.87
N GLN A 55 4.88 -6.58 0.35
CA GLN A 55 4.49 -6.68 -1.05
C GLN A 55 4.37 -5.29 -1.66
N LEU A 56 4.79 -5.16 -2.92
CA LEU A 56 4.76 -3.91 -3.66
C LEU A 56 3.58 -3.88 -4.63
N PHE A 57 2.95 -2.72 -4.74
CA PHE A 57 1.79 -2.50 -5.61
C PHE A 57 1.94 -1.22 -6.41
N THR A 58 1.40 -1.22 -7.63
CA THR A 58 1.30 -0.02 -8.44
C THR A 58 0.30 0.98 -7.84
N PRO A 59 0.57 2.29 -7.91
CA PRO A 59 -0.41 3.29 -7.49
C PRO A 59 -1.66 3.22 -8.40
N GLY A 60 -2.81 3.64 -7.87
CA GLY A 60 -4.07 3.62 -8.60
C GLY A 60 -4.74 2.26 -8.58
N LEU A 61 -4.38 1.34 -9.47
CA LEU A 61 -5.04 0.03 -9.59
C LEU A 61 -4.62 -0.99 -8.53
N LEU A 62 -3.52 -0.74 -7.82
CA LEU A 62 -2.99 -1.62 -6.78
C LEU A 62 -2.70 -3.02 -7.34
N GLN A 63 -2.05 -3.08 -8.51
CA GLN A 63 -1.62 -4.35 -9.08
C GLN A 63 -0.30 -4.78 -8.42
N PRO A 64 -0.16 -6.05 -8.02
CA PRO A 64 1.07 -6.53 -7.41
C PRO A 64 2.24 -6.44 -8.40
N VAL A 65 3.38 -5.97 -7.92
CA VAL A 65 4.63 -5.91 -8.67
C VAL A 65 5.47 -7.14 -8.30
N THR A 66 5.88 -7.92 -9.31
CA THR A 66 6.85 -9.00 -9.13
C THR A 66 8.23 -8.47 -9.55
N LEU A 67 9.21 -8.55 -8.65
CA LEU A 67 10.61 -8.23 -8.91
C LEU A 67 11.38 -9.47 -9.38
#